data_AF-A0A3D4C6S8-F1
#
_entry.id   AF-A0A3D4C6S8-F1
#
_cell.length_a   1.000
_cell.length_b   1.000
_cell.length_c   1.000
_cell.angle_alpha   90.00
_cell.angle_beta   90.00
_cell.angle_gamma   90.00
#
_symmetry.space_group_name_H-M   'P 1'
#
loop_
_entity.id
_entity.type
_entity.pdbx_description
1 polymer ?
#
loop_
_entity_poly.entity_id
_entity_poly.type
_entity_poly.pdbx_seq_one_letter_code
_entity_poly.pdbx_strand_id
1 'polypeptide(L)'
;MRQTIEKEGQKIAIEIKSFLNPSKITELYAALGQFIIYRLALQEQEPERTLYLAVPITVYNEFSILPFIQAVIGLTQDSWNNEPLQAQRSRRNEDLRDILRKS
;
A
#
# COMPACT_ATOMS: atom_id res chain seq x y z
N MET A 1 5.41 6.83 9.49
CA MET A 1 6.86 6.69 9.21
C MET A 1 7.01 6.33 7.73
N ARG A 2 8.09 6.74 7.06
CA ARG A 2 8.35 6.34 5.68
C ARG A 2 9.66 5.58 5.59
N GLN A 3 9.69 4.57 4.74
CA GLN A 3 10.90 3.84 4.37
C GLN A 3 10.98 3.77 2.85
N THR A 4 12.18 3.90 2.30
CA THR A 4 12.45 3.71 0.88
C THR A 4 13.43 2.57 0.71
N ILE A 5 13.20 1.74 -0.30
CA ILE A 5 14.02 0.57 -0.60
C ILE A 5 14.32 0.59 -2.08
N GLU A 6 15.56 0.31 -2.44
CA GLU A 6 16.00 0.17 -3.82
C GLU A 6 16.80 -1.11 -3.96
N LYS A 7 16.37 -1.99 -4.87
CA LYS A 7 17.06 -3.26 -5.13
C LYS A 7 16.80 -3.74 -6.53
N GLU A 8 17.85 -4.15 -7.24
CA GLU A 8 17.75 -4.75 -8.59
C GLU A 8 16.89 -3.93 -9.58
N GLY A 9 17.00 -2.60 -9.50
CA GLY A 9 16.23 -1.66 -10.34
C GLY A 9 14.78 -1.42 -9.88
N GLN A 10 14.31 -2.11 -8.84
CA GLN A 10 13.00 -1.85 -8.23
C GLN A 10 13.14 -0.78 -7.14
N LYS A 11 12.36 0.30 -7.28
CA LYS A 11 12.25 1.36 -6.28
C LYS A 11 10.92 1.26 -5.55
N ILE A 12 10.97 1.24 -4.23
CA ILE A 12 9.79 1.12 -3.39
C ILE A 12 9.80 2.24 -2.34
N ALA A 13 8.62 2.82 -2.09
CA ALA A 13 8.34 3.61 -0.90
C ALA A 13 7.27 2.89 -0.07
N ILE A 14 7.44 2.88 1.25
CA ILE A 14 6.50 2.30 2.21
C ILE A 14 6.11 3.38 3.20
N GLU A 15 4.83 3.76 3.19
CA GLU A 15 4.21 4.55 4.25
C GLU A 15 3.71 3.61 5.34
N ILE A 16 4.27 3.71 6.54
CA ILE A 16 3.93 2.87 7.70
C ILE A 16 3.03 3.68 8.63
N LYS A 17 1.82 3.17 8.87
CA LYS A 17 0.82 3.73 9.79
C LYS A 17 0.55 2.75 10.92
N SER A 18 0.65 3.20 12.16
CA SER A 18 0.55 2.35 13.34
C SER A 18 -0.86 2.26 13.93
N PHE A 19 -1.80 3.14 13.58
CA PHE A 19 -3.19 3.09 14.03
C PHE A 19 -3.33 3.12 15.56
N LEU A 20 -2.55 4.00 16.20
CA LEU A 20 -2.53 4.16 17.66
C LEU A 20 -3.61 5.14 18.16
N ASN A 21 -4.27 5.88 17.27
CA ASN A 21 -5.35 6.78 17.66
C ASN A 21 -6.60 5.95 18.09
N PRO A 22 -7.33 6.38 19.15
CA PRO A 22 -8.59 5.74 19.54
C PRO A 22 -9.61 5.62 18.39
N SER A 23 -9.62 6.59 17.47
CA SER A 23 -10.45 6.56 16.27
C SER A 23 -9.67 6.02 15.06
N LYS A 24 -9.71 4.69 14.87
CA LYS A 24 -9.08 4.04 13.72
C LYS A 24 -9.63 4.54 12.39
N ILE A 25 -10.92 4.88 12.32
CA ILE A 25 -11.56 5.38 11.09
C ILE A 25 -11.03 6.77 10.70
N THR A 26 -10.80 7.65 11.67
CA THR A 26 -10.20 8.97 11.42
C THR A 26 -8.76 8.81 10.93
N GLU A 27 -7.99 7.91 11.55
CA GLU A 27 -6.62 7.65 11.13
C GLU A 27 -6.57 6.98 9.74
N LEU A 28 -7.56 6.16 9.39
CA LEU A 28 -7.70 5.58 8.05
C LEU A 28 -7.94 6.66 6.98
N TYR A 29 -8.86 7.58 7.21
CA TYR A 29 -9.11 8.68 6.26
C TYR A 29 -7.87 9.55 6.05
N ALA A 30 -7.15 9.86 7.14
CA ALA A 30 -5.89 10.61 7.06
C ALA A 30 -4.81 9.83 6.29
N ALA A 31 -4.67 8.53 6.58
CA ALA A 31 -3.71 7.66 5.90
C ALA A 31 -4.01 7.52 4.40
N LEU A 32 -5.27 7.33 4.02
CA LEU A 32 -5.69 7.24 2.62
C LEU A 32 -5.48 8.56 1.88
N GLY A 33 -5.85 9.69 2.48
CA GLY A 33 -5.61 11.01 1.89
C GLY A 33 -4.13 11.24 1.62
N GLN A 34 -3.28 10.98 2.62
CA GLN A 34 -1.83 11.10 2.46
C GLN A 34 -1.26 10.14 1.41
N PHE A 35 -1.76 8.89 1.36
CA PHE A 35 -1.31 7.89 0.40
C PHE A 35 -1.65 8.31 -1.04
N ILE A 36 -2.86 8.78 -1.29
CA ILE A 36 -3.30 9.24 -2.62
C ILE A 36 -2.46 10.44 -3.08
N ILE A 37 -2.31 11.47 -2.23
CA ILE A 37 -1.53 12.65 -2.58
C ILE A 37 -0.07 12.30 -2.85
N TYR A 38 0.53 11.42 -2.04
CA TYR A 38 1.93 11.04 -2.24
C TYR A 38 2.11 10.17 -3.50
N ARG A 39 1.16 9.28 -3.79
CA ARG A 39 1.19 8.51 -5.04
C ARG A 39 1.17 9.41 -6.27
N LEU A 40 0.31 10.43 -6.28
CA LEU A 40 0.24 11.41 -7.36
C LEU A 40 1.58 12.14 -7.54
N ALA A 41 2.20 12.60 -6.44
CA ALA A 41 3.51 13.23 -6.50
C ALA A 41 4.61 12.30 -7.04
N LEU A 42 4.60 11.02 -6.64
CA LEU A 42 5.56 10.03 -7.15
C LEU A 42 5.36 9.75 -8.64
N GLN A 43 4.14 9.75 -9.15
CA GLN A 43 3.88 9.55 -10.58
C GLN A 43 4.52 10.65 -11.45
N GLU A 44 4.69 11.86 -10.92
CA GLU A 44 5.36 12.96 -11.63
C GLU A 44 6.87 12.94 -11.45
N GLN A 45 7.36 12.60 -10.25
CA GLN A 45 8.76 12.78 -9.87
C GLN A 45 9.62 11.52 -10.00
N GLU A 46 9.07 10.36 -9.66
CA GLU A 46 9.74 9.06 -9.65
C GLU A 46 8.73 7.96 -10.08
N PRO A 47 8.28 7.97 -11.34
CA PRO A 47 7.19 7.11 -11.82
C PRO A 47 7.48 5.61 -11.68
N GLU A 48 8.75 5.22 -11.63
CA GLU A 48 9.19 3.85 -11.38
C GLU A 48 9.07 3.42 -9.91
N ARG A 49 8.87 4.36 -8.98
CA ARG A 49 8.78 4.08 -7.54
C ARG A 49 7.37 3.66 -7.16
N THR A 50 7.22 2.42 -6.72
CA THR A 50 5.94 1.89 -6.23
C THR A 50 5.72 2.26 -4.77
N LEU A 51 4.58 2.88 -4.45
CA LEU A 51 4.19 3.24 -3.08
C LEU A 51 3.28 2.17 -2.46
N TYR A 52 3.64 1.71 -1.26
CA TYR A 52 2.84 0.81 -0.43
C TYR A 52 2.41 1.49 0.88
N LEU A 53 1.22 1.13 1.36
CA LEU A 53 0.72 1.51 2.69
C LEU A 53 0.79 0.28 3.61
N ALA A 54 1.69 0.30 4.58
CA ALA A 54 1.81 -0.72 5.60
C ALA A 54 0.95 -0.36 6.82
N VAL A 55 0.06 -1.28 7.20
CA VAL A 55 -0.86 -1.15 8.34
C VAL A 55 -0.82 -2.42 9.18
N PRO A 56 -1.16 -2.38 10.49
CA PRO A 56 -1.23 -3.57 11.32
C PRO A 56 -2.23 -4.58 10.75
N ILE A 57 -1.93 -5.88 10.84
CA ILE A 57 -2.82 -6.93 10.34
C ILE A 57 -4.21 -6.91 10.99
N THR A 58 -4.27 -6.51 12.27
CA THR A 58 -5.53 -6.35 13.01
C THR A 58 -6.41 -5.26 12.39
N VAL A 59 -5.81 -4.13 12.02
CA VAL A 59 -6.46 -3.00 11.35
C VAL A 59 -6.89 -3.38 9.94
N TYR A 60 -6.03 -4.08 9.21
CA TYR A 60 -6.37 -4.60 7.88
C TYR A 60 -7.58 -5.53 7.95
N ASN A 61 -7.59 -6.48 8.89
CA ASN A 61 -8.69 -7.43 9.05
C ASN A 61 -10.00 -6.74 9.43
N GLU A 62 -9.94 -5.73 10.30
CA GLU A 62 -11.09 -4.94 10.73
C GLU A 62 -11.70 -4.13 9.57
N PHE A 63 -10.87 -3.52 8.72
CA PHE A 63 -11.34 -2.71 7.60
C PHE A 63 -11.59 -3.50 6.31
N SER A 64 -11.01 -4.70 6.16
CA SER A 64 -11.24 -5.58 4.99
C SER A 64 -12.70 -6.03 4.89
N ILE A 65 -13.44 -5.98 6.01
CA ILE A 65 -14.88 -6.26 6.07
C ILE A 65 -15.71 -5.09 5.50
N LEU A 66 -15.13 -3.90 5.34
CA LEU A 66 -15.83 -2.72 4.83
C LEU A 66 -15.75 -2.69 3.29
N PRO A 67 -16.87 -2.87 2.57
CA PRO A 67 -16.87 -2.90 1.11
C PRO A 67 -16.30 -1.62 0.47
N PHE A 68 -16.48 -0.47 1.13
CA PHE A 68 -15.92 0.80 0.68
C PHE A 68 -14.37 0.81 0.69
N ILE A 69 -13.75 0.25 1.72
CA ILE A 69 -12.28 0.20 1.80
C ILE A 69 -11.73 -0.78 0.77
N GLN A 70 -12.45 -1.88 0.48
CA GLN A 70 -12.10 -2.75 -0.63
C GLN A 70 -12.18 -2.03 -1.98
N ALA A 71 -13.20 -1.20 -2.20
CA ALA A 71 -13.34 -0.41 -3.41
C ALA A 71 -12.20 0.61 -3.57
N VAL A 72 -11.85 1.35 -2.50
CA VAL A 72 -10.73 2.32 -2.53
C VAL A 72 -9.38 1.62 -2.74
N ILE A 73 -9.16 0.46 -2.12
CA ILE A 73 -7.96 -0.35 -2.34
C ILE A 73 -7.90 -0.85 -3.79
N GLY A 74 -9.04 -1.26 -4.37
CA GLY A 74 -9.12 -1.67 -5.78
C GLY A 74 -8.79 -0.51 -6.73
N LEU A 75 -9.41 0.64 -6.53
CA LEU A 75 -9.22 1.85 -7.35
C LEU A 75 -7.79 2.41 -7.31
N THR A 76 -7.07 2.16 -6.21
CA THR A 76 -5.66 2.56 -6.07
C THR A 76 -4.67 1.50 -6.55
N GLN A 77 -5.12 0.33 -7.00
CA GLN A 77 -4.28 -0.79 -7.44
C GLN A 77 -4.33 -1.07 -8.95
N ASP A 78 -5.28 -0.46 -9.67
CA ASP A 78 -5.46 -0.67 -11.11
C ASP A 78 -4.48 0.15 -11.95
N SER A 79 -3.26 -0.34 -12.01
CA SER A 79 -2.37 -0.14 -13.14
C SER A 79 -1.42 -1.33 -13.16
N TRP A 80 -1.87 -2.48 -13.69
CA TRP A 80 -1.10 -3.55 -14.36
C TRP A 80 -1.95 -4.85 -14.47
N ASN A 81 -2.56 -5.03 -15.66
CA ASN A 81 -3.05 -6.26 -16.31
C ASN A 81 -4.28 -7.01 -15.75
N ASN A 82 -5.06 -7.55 -16.71
CA ASN A 82 -6.35 -8.24 -16.59
C ASN A 82 -6.30 -9.62 -15.89
N GLU A 83 -5.60 -9.75 -14.76
CA GLU A 83 -5.65 -10.96 -13.94
C GLU A 83 -6.63 -10.83 -12.76
N PRO A 84 -7.22 -11.94 -12.27
CA PRO A 84 -8.10 -11.90 -11.11
C PRO A 84 -7.37 -11.33 -9.88
N LEU A 85 -8.01 -10.39 -9.18
CA LEU A 85 -7.49 -9.69 -7.99
C LEU A 85 -6.80 -10.60 -6.96
N GLN A 86 -7.26 -11.86 -6.82
CA GLN A 86 -6.67 -12.83 -5.89
C GLN A 86 -5.26 -13.30 -6.32
N ALA A 87 -5.03 -13.49 -7.62
CA ALA A 87 -3.74 -13.93 -8.16
C ALA A 87 -2.69 -12.80 -8.12
N GLN A 88 -3.12 -11.55 -8.34
CA GLN A 88 -2.28 -10.36 -8.17
C GLN A 88 -1.90 -10.08 -6.71
N ARG A 89 -2.75 -10.47 -5.75
CA ARG A 89 -2.49 -10.29 -4.31
C ARG A 89 -1.45 -11.28 -3.78
N SER A 90 -1.49 -12.54 -4.20
CA SER A 90 -0.49 -13.54 -3.79
C SER A 90 0.91 -13.19 -4.30
N ARG A 91 1.06 -12.89 -5.59
CA ARG A 91 2.37 -12.55 -6.18
C ARG A 91 3.00 -11.31 -5.53
N ARG A 92 2.22 -10.23 -5.34
CA ARG A 92 2.70 -9.00 -4.70
C ARG A 92 3.18 -9.19 -3.26
N ASN A 93 2.46 -10.01 -2.48
CA ASN A 93 2.87 -10.30 -1.11
C ASN A 93 4.16 -11.13 -1.05
N GLU A 94 4.38 -12.00 -2.05
CA GLU A 94 5.59 -12.79 -2.18
C GLU A 94 6.78 -11.91 -2.59
N ASP A 95 6.61 -11.05 -3.60
CA ASP A 95 7.63 -10.10 -4.05
C ASP A 95 8.08 -9.15 -2.93
N LEU A 96 7.12 -8.56 -2.19
CA LEU A 96 7.43 -7.70 -1.05
C LEU A 96 8.17 -8.43 0.07
N ARG A 97 7.77 -9.68 0.35
CA ARG A 97 8.44 -10.50 1.37
C ARG A 97 9.86 -10.84 0.95
N ASP A 98 10.09 -11.14 -0.32
CA ASP A 98 11.42 -11.46 -0.84
C ASP A 98 12.37 -10.26 -0.84
N ILE A 99 11.84 -9.07 -1.12
CA ILE A 99 12.60 -7.81 -1.03
C ILE A 99 12.99 -7.54 0.43
N LEU A 100 12.05 -7.67 1.37
CA LEU A 100 12.28 -7.43 2.79
C LEU A 100 13.13 -8.50 3.50
N ARG A 101 13.16 -9.75 3.01
CA ARG A 101 13.91 -10.86 3.63
C ARG A 101 15.41 -10.85 3.28
N LYS A 102 15.81 -10.12 2.23
CA LYS A 102 17.18 -10.13 1.67
C LYS A 102 17.87 -8.77 1.79
N SER A 103 17.46 -7.94 2.75
CA SER A 103 18.03 -6.65 3.13
C SER A 103 18.36 -6.66 4.62
#